data_AF-A0A919B7H5-F1
#
_entry.id   AF-A0A919B7H5-F1
#
_cell.length_a   1.000
_cell.length_b   1.000
_cell.length_c   1.000
_cell.angle_alpha   90.00
_cell.angle_beta   90.00
_cell.angle_gamma   90.00
#
_symmetry.space_group_name_H-M   'P 1'
#
loop_
_entity.id
_entity.type
_entity.pdbx_description
1 polymer ?
#
loop_
_entity_poly.entity_id
_entity_poly.type
_entity_poly.pdbx_seq_one_letter_code
_entity_poly.pdbx_strand_id
1 'polypeptide(L)'
;MEELLPDGWTIERVREVSGDGSAVPVPVPVGARLVVADEPGGDDYVLLRPDVILAFHGLCLVRHEGEWYMGHFEDDGSVICWSCYDTDFSEAVRGL
;
A
#
# COMPACT_ATOMS: atom_id res chain seq x y z
N MET A 1 -7.94 -14.92 -11.04
CA MET A 1 -8.23 -14.06 -9.86
C MET A 1 -7.02 -13.15 -9.76
N GLU A 2 -6.90 -12.18 -10.66
CA GLU A 2 -5.61 -11.58 -11.06
C GLU A 2 -5.80 -10.15 -11.59
N GLU A 3 -6.45 -9.25 -10.86
CA GLU A 3 -6.53 -7.82 -11.25
C GLU A 3 -6.42 -6.89 -10.04
N LEU A 4 -5.53 -7.21 -9.10
CA LEU A 4 -5.22 -6.32 -7.98
C LEU A 4 -4.28 -5.18 -8.40
N LEU A 5 -3.53 -5.34 -9.49
CA LEU A 5 -2.58 -4.33 -9.97
C LEU A 5 -3.20 -3.48 -11.08
N PRO A 6 -2.76 -2.21 -11.26
CA PRO A 6 -3.19 -1.38 -12.37
C PRO A 6 -2.91 -2.04 -13.73
N ASP A 7 -3.65 -1.62 -14.76
CA ASP A 7 -3.45 -2.10 -16.12
C ASP A 7 -1.97 -2.02 -16.55
N GLY A 8 -1.45 -3.16 -17.01
CA GLY A 8 -0.05 -3.28 -17.46
C GLY A 8 0.97 -3.54 -16.34
N TRP A 9 0.54 -3.63 -15.08
CA TRP A 9 1.41 -4.01 -13.96
C TRP A 9 1.20 -5.47 -13.55
N THR A 10 2.31 -6.19 -13.41
CA THR A 10 2.36 -7.54 -12.86
C THR A 10 3.20 -7.54 -11.60
N ILE A 11 3.01 -8.54 -10.73
CA ILE A 11 3.80 -8.64 -9.50
C ILE A 11 5.30 -8.79 -9.82
N GLU A 12 5.64 -9.44 -10.93
CA GLU A 12 7.01 -9.55 -11.43
C GLU A 12 7.59 -8.19 -11.76
N ARG A 13 6.83 -7.33 -12.46
CA ARG A 13 7.27 -5.97 -12.79
C ARG A 13 7.39 -5.09 -11.55
N VAL A 14 6.51 -5.28 -10.57
CA VAL A 14 6.61 -4.61 -9.27
C VAL A 14 7.92 -4.97 -8.58
N ARG A 15 8.27 -6.26 -8.51
CA ARG A 15 9.55 -6.74 -7.94
C ARG A 15 10.77 -6.19 -8.68
N GLU A 16 10.66 -6.05 -9.99
CA GLU A 16 11.74 -5.51 -10.83
C GLU A 16 11.97 -4.01 -10.56
N VAL A 17 10.90 -3.25 -10.36
CA VAL A 17 10.96 -1.79 -10.14
C VAL A 17 11.30 -1.43 -8.70
N SER A 18 10.74 -2.16 -7.71
CA SER A 18 11.10 -1.96 -6.29
C SER A 18 12.48 -2.53 -5.96
N GLY A 19 13.01 -3.44 -6.78
CA GLY A 19 14.20 -4.23 -6.45
C GLY A 19 13.97 -5.27 -5.35
N ASP A 20 12.74 -5.41 -4.86
CA ASP A 20 12.38 -6.36 -3.81
C ASP A 20 11.66 -7.57 -4.40
N GLY A 21 12.37 -8.69 -4.48
CA GLY A 21 11.84 -9.96 -5.01
C GLY A 21 10.75 -10.62 -4.15
N SER A 22 10.52 -10.13 -2.94
CA SER A 22 9.51 -10.66 -2.02
C SER A 22 8.13 -10.05 -2.21
N ALA A 23 7.98 -9.04 -3.07
CA ALA A 23 6.71 -8.34 -3.25
C ALA A 23 5.58 -9.35 -3.52
N VAL A 24 4.54 -9.30 -2.70
CA VAL A 24 3.37 -10.18 -2.83
C VAL A 24 2.08 -9.37 -2.66
N PRO A 25 1.06 -9.64 -3.48
CA PRO A 25 -0.27 -9.12 -3.22
C PRO A 25 -0.84 -9.81 -1.97
N VAL A 26 -1.33 -9.01 -1.03
CA VAL A 26 -1.99 -9.51 0.16
C VAL A 26 -3.49 -9.30 0.00
N PRO A 27 -4.32 -10.35 0.17
CA PRO A 27 -5.76 -10.16 0.18
C PRO A 27 -6.12 -9.20 1.32
N VAL A 28 -6.91 -8.18 1.01
CA VAL A 28 -7.34 -7.19 2.01
C VAL A 28 -8.04 -7.91 3.16
N PRO A 29 -7.50 -7.87 4.40
CA PRO A 29 -8.20 -8.44 5.54
C PRO A 29 -9.54 -7.72 5.71
N VAL A 30 -10.63 -8.48 5.88
CA VAL A 30 -11.94 -7.91 6.21
C VAL A 30 -11.80 -7.19 7.55
N GLY A 31 -11.73 -5.86 7.53
CA GLY A 31 -11.51 -5.03 8.72
C GLY A 31 -10.08 -4.52 8.93
N ALA A 32 -9.19 -4.58 7.93
CA ALA A 32 -7.93 -3.86 7.98
C ALA A 32 -8.19 -2.38 8.27
N ARG A 33 -7.67 -1.90 9.41
CA ARG A 33 -7.68 -0.48 9.74
C ARG A 33 -6.48 0.13 9.07
N LEU A 34 -6.71 0.86 7.99
CA LEU A 34 -5.70 1.78 7.50
C LEU A 34 -5.73 3.03 8.34
N VAL A 35 -4.55 3.50 8.68
CA VAL A 35 -4.32 4.69 9.46
C VAL A 35 -3.41 5.57 8.63
N VAL A 36 -3.95 6.61 8.01
CA VAL A 36 -3.11 7.60 7.33
C VAL A 36 -2.64 8.62 8.36
N ALA A 37 -1.34 8.67 8.59
CA ALA A 37 -0.67 9.69 9.38
C ALA A 37 -0.40 10.92 8.50
N ASP A 38 -1.45 11.50 7.94
CA ASP A 38 -1.36 12.83 7.35
C ASP A 38 -1.92 13.76 8.40
N GLU A 39 -1.03 14.41 9.16
CA GLU A 39 -1.14 15.78 9.70
C GLU A 39 -0.11 15.92 10.84
N PRO A 40 0.90 16.82 10.74
CA PRO A 40 1.78 17.14 11.86
C PRO A 40 0.97 17.82 12.98
N GLY A 41 0.42 17.02 13.90
CA GLY A 41 -0.33 17.47 15.07
C GLY A 41 -1.78 16.97 15.17
N GLY A 42 -2.23 16.09 14.28
CA GLY A 42 -3.55 15.46 14.36
C GLY A 42 -3.46 14.04 14.93
N ASP A 43 -4.11 13.78 16.06
CA ASP A 43 -4.39 12.42 16.56
C ASP A 43 -5.51 11.72 15.76
N ASP A 44 -5.98 12.32 14.66
CA ASP A 44 -7.13 11.85 13.89
C ASP A 44 -6.69 10.91 12.77
N TYR A 45 -6.71 9.62 13.10
CA TYR A 45 -6.44 8.57 12.13
C TYR A 45 -7.66 8.36 11.21
N VAL A 46 -7.49 8.63 9.92
CA VAL A 46 -8.54 8.37 8.93
C VAL A 46 -8.55 6.90 8.56
N LEU A 47 -9.68 6.24 8.81
CA LEU A 47 -9.92 4.85 8.40
C LEU A 47 -10.19 4.77 6.90
N LEU A 48 -9.20 4.33 6.13
CA LEU A 48 -9.38 4.03 4.71
C LEU A 48 -9.89 2.60 4.49
N ARG A 49 -10.63 2.40 3.40
CA ARG A 49 -11.04 1.07 2.92
C ARG A 49 -10.18 0.70 1.73
N PRO A 50 -9.11 -0.07 1.93
CA PRO A 50 -8.22 -0.39 0.84
C PRO A 50 -8.87 -1.39 -0.12
N ASP A 51 -8.71 -1.12 -1.42
CA ASP A 51 -9.12 -2.03 -2.48
C ASP A 51 -8.02 -3.06 -2.75
N VAL A 52 -6.76 -2.66 -2.54
CA VAL A 52 -5.56 -3.46 -2.83
C VAL A 52 -4.50 -3.20 -1.76
N ILE A 53 -3.83 -4.25 -1.29
CA ILE A 53 -2.62 -4.15 -0.47
C ILE A 53 -1.51 -4.98 -1.11
N LEU A 54 -0.33 -4.38 -1.25
CA LEU A 54 0.90 -5.02 -1.67
C LEU A 54 1.87 -4.98 -0.50
N ALA A 55 2.44 -6.12 -0.12
CA ALA A 55 3.44 -6.19 0.94
C ALA A 55 4.84 -6.37 0.35
N PHE A 56 5.80 -5.67 0.94
CA PHE A 56 7.21 -5.64 0.55
C PHE A 56 8.06 -5.71 1.81
N HIS A 57 8.69 -6.84 2.15
CA HIS A 57 9.58 -7.01 3.32
C HIS A 57 9.48 -5.96 4.47
N GLY A 58 8.32 -5.86 5.14
CA GLY A 58 8.08 -4.95 6.27
C GLY A 58 7.36 -3.64 5.93
N LEU A 59 7.33 -3.25 4.66
CA LEU A 59 6.55 -2.16 4.08
C LEU A 59 5.30 -2.68 3.37
N CYS A 60 4.39 -1.76 3.06
CA CYS A 60 3.24 -2.03 2.23
C CYS A 60 2.83 -0.82 1.39
N LEU A 61 2.28 -1.10 0.21
CA LEU A 61 1.55 -0.13 -0.61
C LEU A 61 0.08 -0.48 -0.59
N VAL A 62 -0.74 0.55 -0.48
CA VAL A 62 -2.16 0.41 -0.29
C VAL A 62 -2.90 1.30 -1.28
N ARG A 63 -3.86 0.72 -1.99
CA ARG A 63 -4.72 1.47 -2.90
C ARG A 63 -6.03 1.79 -2.22
N HIS A 64 -6.42 3.06 -2.22
CA HIS A 64 -7.74 3.51 -1.75
C HIS A 64 -8.28 4.56 -2.72
N GLU A 65 -9.48 4.34 -3.26
CA GLU A 65 -10.15 5.25 -4.22
C GLU A 65 -9.31 5.62 -5.46
N GLY A 66 -8.33 4.79 -5.81
CA GLY A 66 -7.43 5.02 -6.94
C GLY A 66 -6.08 5.63 -6.57
N GLU A 67 -5.93 6.11 -5.34
CA GLU A 67 -4.70 6.67 -4.80
C GLU A 67 -3.86 5.61 -4.10
N TRP A 68 -2.54 5.79 -4.10
CA TRP A 68 -1.57 4.89 -3.51
C TRP A 68 -0.94 5.50 -2.27
N TYR A 69 -1.01 4.76 -1.18
CA TYR A 69 -0.45 5.11 0.11
C TYR A 69 0.66 4.13 0.47
N MET A 70 1.78 4.64 0.95
CA MET A 70 2.87 3.82 1.48
C MET A 70 2.83 3.81 2.99
N GLY A 71 3.05 2.63 3.53
CA GLY A 71 3.02 2.38 4.96
C GLY A 71 3.76 1.14 5.38
N HIS A 72 3.50 0.71 6.60
CA HIS A 72 3.96 -0.55 7.17
C HIS A 72 2.83 -1.25 7.91
N PHE A 73 2.98 -2.55 8.09
CA PHE A 73 2.11 -3.32 8.95
C PHE A 73 2.55 -3.19 10.41
N GLU A 74 1.57 -3.02 11.29
CA GLU A 74 1.73 -3.12 12.74
C GLU A 74 1.48 -4.55 13.21
N ASP A 75 1.95 -4.88 14.42
CA ASP A 75 1.77 -6.20 15.04
C ASP A 75 0.29 -6.59 15.26
N ASP A 76 -0.62 -5.61 15.35
CA ASP A 76 -2.06 -5.86 15.46
C ASP A 76 -2.74 -6.12 14.09
N GLY A 77 -1.99 -6.03 12.99
CA GLY A 77 -2.49 -6.16 11.62
C GLY A 77 -3.06 -4.88 11.03
N SER A 78 -2.94 -3.75 11.73
CA SER A 78 -3.22 -2.42 11.18
C SER A 78 -2.12 -2.00 10.21
N VAL A 79 -2.45 -1.07 9.31
CA VAL A 79 -1.47 -0.48 8.40
C VAL A 79 -1.40 1.01 8.67
N ILE A 80 -0.20 1.51 8.98
CA ILE A 80 0.04 2.94 9.13
C ILE A 80 0.69 3.46 7.86
N CYS A 81 -0.01 4.34 7.15
CA CYS A 81 0.47 5.01 5.95
C CYS A 81 1.00 6.41 6.29
N TRP A 82 2.17 6.77 5.78
CA TRP A 82 2.81 8.07 6.04
C TRP A 82 3.08 8.89 4.77
N SER A 83 2.87 8.30 3.60
CA SER A 83 3.04 8.99 2.31
C SER A 83 1.89 8.63 1.37
N CYS A 84 1.39 9.62 0.63
CA CYS A 84 0.50 9.44 -0.50
C CYS A 84 1.26 9.73 -1.81
N TYR A 85 0.99 8.94 -2.85
CA TYR A 85 1.56 9.03 -4.19
C TYR A 85 0.49 9.27 -5.26
N ASP A 86 -0.71 9.68 -4.84
CA ASP A 86 -1.89 9.85 -5.71
C ASP A 86 -2.08 8.61 -6.59
N THR A 87 -2.45 8.78 -7.86
CA THR A 87 -2.63 7.69 -8.82
C THR A 87 -1.31 7.13 -9.38
N ASP A 88 -0.14 7.68 -8.99
CA ASP A 88 1.15 7.37 -9.61
C ASP A 88 1.82 6.15 -8.96
N PHE A 89 1.32 4.96 -9.35
CA PHE A 89 1.82 3.69 -8.85
C PHE A 89 3.32 3.49 -9.08
N SER A 90 3.86 4.05 -10.17
CA SER A 90 5.28 3.91 -10.50
C SER A 90 6.17 4.58 -9.47
N GLU A 91 5.81 5.79 -9.06
CA GLU A 91 6.52 6.54 -8.01
C GLU A 91 6.36 5.86 -6.66
N ALA A 92 5.18 5.34 -6.36
CA ALA A 92 4.93 4.57 -5.14
C ALA A 92 5.84 3.34 -5.03
N VAL A 93 5.98 2.58 -6.12
CA VAL A 93 6.86 1.40 -6.17
C VAL A 93 8.35 1.76 -6.12
N ARG A 94 8.74 2.92 -6.69
CA ARG A 94 10.12 3.42 -6.63
C ARG A 94 10.53 3.93 -5.24
N GLY A 95 9.57 4.26 -4.39
CA GLY A 95 9.83 4.72 -3.02
C GLY A 95 10.09 3.60 -2.01
N LEU A 96 9.90 2.34 -2.41
CA LEU A 96 10.12 1.13 -1.59
C LEU A 96 11.59 0.72 -1.60
#